data_AF-A0A558BNG1-F1
#
_entry.id   AF-A0A558BNG1-F1
#
_cell.length_a   1.000
_cell.length_b   1.000
_cell.length_c   1.000
_cell.angle_alpha   90.00
_cell.angle_beta   90.00
_cell.angle_gamma   90.00
#
_symmetry.space_group_name_H-M   'P 1'
#
loop_
_entity.id
_entity.type
_entity.pdbx_description
1 polymer ?
#
loop_
_entity_poly.entity_id
_entity_poly.type
_entity_poly.pdbx_seq_one_letter_code
_entity_poly.pdbx_strand_id
1 'polypeptide(L)'
;MSSRSLSALPKAHLHIHLEGAMRPETLAELALRYGIEVPPVRGYGSFTEFAGQYRAACAVLRTPDDLTRLVREVVEDAAAAGAVWVEPQFYPPHHSGMIGSPAESTRLVAEAGRAAAAELGIGFGLM
;
A
#
# COMPACT_ATOMS: atom_id res chain seq x y z
N MET A 1 19.72 30.63 4.48
CA MET A 1 19.89 29.66 3.38
C MET A 1 18.51 29.11 3.04
N SER A 2 18.05 29.22 1.80
CA SER A 2 16.80 28.56 1.40
C SER A 2 17.00 27.05 1.45
N SER A 3 16.20 26.37 2.25
CA SER A 3 16.14 24.91 2.27
C SER A 3 15.78 24.40 0.86
N ARG A 4 16.49 23.38 0.36
CA ARG A 4 16.13 22.71 -0.90
C ARG A 4 14.87 21.88 -0.67
N SER A 5 13.90 21.97 -1.57
CA SER A 5 12.67 21.17 -1.44
C SER A 5 12.99 19.68 -1.58
N LEU A 6 12.66 18.89 -0.55
CA LEU A 6 12.81 17.43 -0.58
C LEU A 6 11.88 16.77 -1.62
N SER A 7 10.73 17.38 -1.91
CA SER A 7 9.81 16.89 -2.95
C SER A 7 10.36 17.06 -4.36
N ALA A 8 11.32 17.98 -4.58
CA ALA A 8 11.94 18.19 -5.89
C ALA A 8 13.07 17.19 -6.21
N LEU A 9 13.48 16.36 -5.24
CA LEU A 9 14.50 15.34 -5.46
C LEU A 9 13.91 14.11 -6.17
N PRO A 10 14.58 13.52 -7.17
CA PRO A 10 14.12 12.31 -7.85
C PRO A 10 14.36 11.06 -6.97
N LYS A 11 13.43 10.79 -6.06
CA LYS A 11 13.56 9.71 -5.06
C LYS A 11 13.07 8.38 -5.60
N ALA A 12 13.50 7.29 -4.98
CA ALA A 12 12.93 5.97 -5.19
C ALA A 12 12.49 5.37 -3.85
N HIS A 13 11.29 4.81 -3.79
CA HIS A 13 10.80 4.03 -2.65
C HIS A 13 11.03 2.56 -2.92
N LEU A 14 12.14 2.03 -2.42
CA LEU A 14 12.54 0.62 -2.62
C LEU A 14 12.20 -0.28 -1.44
N HIS A 15 11.66 0.26 -0.35
CA HIS A 15 11.27 -0.53 0.81
C HIS A 15 10.02 0.10 1.42
N ILE A 16 8.87 -0.37 0.97
CA ILE A 16 7.58 0.07 1.48
C ILE A 16 6.64 -1.13 1.53
N HIS A 17 6.00 -1.34 2.66
CA HIS A 17 5.00 -2.39 2.81
C HIS A 17 3.68 -1.90 2.24
N LEU A 18 3.10 -2.60 1.25
CA LEU A 18 1.91 -2.14 0.55
C LEU A 18 0.76 -1.85 1.52
N GLU A 19 0.40 -2.81 2.38
CA GLU A 19 -0.69 -2.66 3.34
C GLU A 19 -0.36 -1.68 4.46
N GLY A 20 0.92 -1.57 4.82
CA GLY A 20 1.41 -0.61 5.81
C GLY A 20 1.40 0.84 5.33
N ALA A 21 1.30 1.05 4.01
CA ALA A 21 1.21 2.36 3.38
C ALA A 21 -0.23 2.79 3.07
N MET A 22 -1.23 1.99 3.48
CA MET A 22 -2.64 2.34 3.34
C MET A 22 -2.96 3.65 4.07
N ARG A 23 -3.71 4.53 3.41
CA ARG A 23 -4.20 5.76 4.04
C ARG A 23 -5.12 5.42 5.23
N PRO A 24 -5.01 6.11 6.38
CA PRO A 24 -5.87 5.85 7.54
C PRO A 24 -7.38 5.95 7.23
N GLU A 25 -7.75 6.84 6.32
CA GLU A 25 -9.13 7.01 5.85
C GLU A 25 -9.61 5.77 5.09
N THR A 26 -8.79 5.25 4.17
CA THR A 26 -9.07 4.00 3.43
C THR A 26 -9.20 2.81 4.37
N LEU A 27 -8.32 2.70 5.38
CA LEU A 27 -8.41 1.66 6.41
C LEU A 27 -9.76 1.72 7.15
N ALA A 28 -10.15 2.91 7.60
CA ALA A 28 -11.40 3.11 8.33
C ALA A 28 -12.64 2.82 7.47
N GLU A 29 -12.65 3.28 6.21
CA GLU A 29 -13.73 3.03 5.25
C GLU A 29 -13.91 1.54 4.97
N LEU A 30 -12.82 0.82 4.70
CA LEU A 30 -12.86 -0.62 4.42
C LEU A 30 -13.24 -1.43 5.67
N ALA A 31 -12.71 -1.06 6.84
CA ALA A 31 -13.08 -1.69 8.09
C ALA A 31 -14.60 -1.55 8.34
N LEU A 32 -15.15 -0.33 8.20
CA LEU A 32 -16.58 -0.08 8.34
C LEU A 32 -17.41 -0.88 7.31
N ARG A 33 -16.97 -0.89 6.05
CA ARG A 33 -17.65 -1.61 4.95
C ARG A 33 -17.83 -3.10 5.24
N TYR A 34 -16.85 -3.72 5.89
CA TYR A 34 -16.84 -5.15 6.19
C TYR A 34 -17.17 -5.49 7.64
N GLY A 35 -17.61 -4.52 8.44
CA GLY A 35 -17.98 -4.73 9.85
C GLY A 35 -16.80 -5.15 10.74
N ILE A 36 -15.60 -4.68 10.41
CA ILE A 36 -14.37 -4.92 11.17
C ILE A 36 -14.11 -3.69 12.06
N GLU A 37 -13.67 -3.91 13.29
CA GLU A 37 -13.19 -2.82 14.14
C GLU A 37 -11.97 -2.15 13.49
N VAL A 38 -11.95 -0.81 13.42
CA VAL A 38 -10.84 -0.07 12.79
C VAL A 38 -9.54 -0.38 13.52
N PRO A 39 -8.54 -1.01 12.87
CA PRO A 39 -7.30 -1.36 13.54
C PRO A 39 -6.56 -0.13 14.04
N PRO A 40 -5.91 -0.18 15.22
CA PRO A 40 -5.04 0.90 15.65
C PRO A 40 -3.81 0.99 14.73
N VAL A 41 -3.52 2.20 14.27
CA VAL A 41 -2.40 2.49 13.34
C VAL A 41 -1.19 3.16 14.02
N ARG A 42 -1.24 3.32 15.35
CA ARG A 42 -0.20 3.96 16.17
C ARG A 42 -0.06 3.24 17.50
N GLY A 43 1.04 3.55 18.21
CA GLY A 43 1.23 3.13 19.59
C GLY A 43 1.58 1.65 19.75
N TYR A 44 2.47 1.14 18.92
CA TYR A 44 3.09 -0.19 19.12
C TYR A 44 4.33 -0.06 20.02
N GLY A 45 4.40 -0.86 21.08
CA GLY A 45 5.52 -0.93 22.03
C GLY A 45 6.52 -2.04 21.75
N SER A 46 6.21 -2.96 20.83
CA SER A 46 7.10 -4.02 20.38
C SER A 46 6.87 -4.39 18.92
N PHE A 47 7.83 -5.11 18.33
CA PHE A 47 7.68 -5.65 16.98
C PHE A 47 6.51 -6.64 16.87
N THR A 48 6.26 -7.43 17.92
CA THR A 48 5.12 -8.36 17.96
C THR A 48 3.79 -7.62 17.91
N GLU A 49 3.67 -6.52 18.66
CA GLU A 49 2.46 -5.68 18.64
C GLU A 49 2.29 -5.01 17.27
N PHE A 50 3.36 -4.45 16.71
CA PHE A 50 3.36 -3.90 15.35
C PHE A 50 2.89 -4.95 14.33
N ALA A 51 3.44 -6.17 14.37
CA ALA A 51 3.04 -7.24 13.45
C ALA A 51 1.57 -7.64 13.61
N GLY A 52 1.02 -7.54 14.83
CA GLY A 52 -0.42 -7.71 15.09
C GLY A 52 -1.26 -6.64 14.41
N GLN A 53 -0.89 -5.36 14.57
CA GLN A 53 -1.56 -4.22 13.93
C GLN A 53 -1.49 -4.31 12.39
N TYR A 54 -0.32 -4.66 11.85
CA TYR A 54 -0.13 -4.85 10.42
C TYR A 54 -1.06 -5.94 9.86
N ARG A 55 -1.13 -7.11 10.50
CA ARG A 55 -2.05 -8.18 10.09
C ARG A 55 -3.52 -7.75 10.16
N ALA A 56 -3.89 -6.95 11.15
CA ALA A 56 -5.24 -6.41 11.25
C ALA A 56 -5.56 -5.45 10.10
N ALA A 57 -4.60 -4.62 9.68
CA ALA A 57 -4.73 -3.79 8.49
C ALA A 57 -4.88 -4.63 7.21
N CYS A 58 -4.09 -5.70 7.04
CA CYS A 58 -4.25 -6.60 5.89
C CYS A 58 -5.68 -7.19 5.81
N ALA A 59 -6.30 -7.48 6.96
CA ALA A 59 -7.61 -8.13 7.02
C ALA A 59 -8.79 -7.26 6.56
N VAL A 60 -8.60 -5.95 6.34
CA VAL A 60 -9.66 -5.08 5.80
C VAL A 60 -9.78 -5.18 4.27
N LEU A 61 -8.77 -5.72 3.59
CA LEU A 61 -8.78 -5.92 2.13
C LEU A 61 -9.50 -7.24 1.83
N ARG A 62 -10.65 -7.18 1.13
CA ARG A 62 -11.48 -8.37 0.87
C ARG A 62 -11.67 -8.68 -0.60
N THR A 63 -11.56 -7.68 -1.46
CA THR A 63 -11.83 -7.81 -2.89
C THR A 63 -10.65 -7.35 -3.75
N PRO A 64 -10.57 -7.80 -5.02
CA PRO A 64 -9.63 -7.25 -5.99
C PRO A 64 -9.69 -5.72 -6.11
N ASP A 65 -10.88 -5.15 -5.97
CA ASP A 65 -11.08 -3.70 -6.06
C ASP A 65 -10.45 -2.96 -4.86
N ASP A 66 -10.56 -3.51 -3.65
CA ASP A 66 -9.90 -2.93 -2.47
C ASP A 66 -8.38 -2.92 -2.63
N LEU A 67 -7.82 -4.03 -3.14
CA LEU A 67 -6.37 -4.14 -3.38
C LEU A 67 -5.93 -3.20 -4.51
N THR A 68 -6.70 -3.09 -5.58
CA THR A 68 -6.44 -2.17 -6.70
C THR A 68 -6.47 -0.71 -6.23
N ARG A 69 -7.45 -0.34 -5.39
CA ARG A 69 -7.52 0.98 -4.74
C ARG A 69 -6.26 1.25 -3.92
N LEU A 70 -5.87 0.31 -3.05
CA LEU A 70 -4.68 0.46 -2.22
C LEU A 70 -3.41 0.69 -3.07
N VAL A 71 -3.21 -0.11 -4.12
CA VAL A 71 -2.07 0.05 -5.02
C VAL A 71 -2.05 1.45 -5.64
N ARG A 72 -3.20 1.92 -6.14
CA ARG A 72 -3.32 3.25 -6.74
C ARG A 72 -2.94 4.34 -5.74
N GLU A 73 -3.49 4.29 -4.53
CA GLU A 73 -3.23 5.31 -3.49
C GLU A 73 -1.74 5.35 -3.09
N VAL A 74 -1.08 4.20 -2.97
CA VAL A 74 0.37 4.13 -2.66
C VAL A 74 1.21 4.75 -3.77
N VAL A 75 0.84 4.56 -5.04
CA VAL A 75 1.53 5.17 -6.18
C VAL A 75 1.28 6.69 -6.23
N GLU A 76 0.05 7.14 -5.99
CA GLU A 76 -0.30 8.56 -5.87
C GLU A 76 0.51 9.24 -4.78
N ASP A 77 0.60 8.63 -3.59
CA ASP A 77 1.32 9.19 -2.45
C ASP A 77 2.85 9.20 -2.69
N ALA A 78 3.39 8.19 -3.37
CA ALA A 78 4.79 8.16 -3.79
C ALA A 78 5.10 9.29 -4.79
N ALA A 79 4.25 9.48 -5.81
CA ALA A 79 4.40 10.55 -6.78
C ALA A 79 4.31 11.94 -6.12
N ALA A 80 3.33 12.14 -5.22
CA ALA A 80 3.15 13.39 -4.47
C ALA A 80 4.35 13.70 -3.54
N ALA A 81 5.00 12.66 -2.99
CA ALA A 81 6.25 12.81 -2.25
C ALA A 81 7.46 13.15 -3.16
N GLY A 82 7.30 13.11 -4.48
CA GLY A 82 8.34 13.35 -5.47
C GLY A 82 9.21 12.12 -5.74
N ALA A 83 8.69 10.91 -5.52
CA ALA A 83 9.35 9.70 -6.00
C ALA A 83 9.16 9.59 -7.52
N VAL A 84 10.22 9.19 -8.21
CA VAL A 84 10.19 8.82 -9.64
C VAL A 84 10.06 7.30 -9.84
N TRP A 85 10.16 6.54 -8.75
CA TRP A 85 10.09 5.07 -8.75
C TRP A 85 9.56 4.54 -7.41
N VAL A 86 8.70 3.52 -7.45
CA VAL A 86 8.19 2.84 -6.25
C VAL A 86 8.10 1.32 -6.45
N GLU A 87 8.58 0.58 -5.46
CA GLU A 87 8.55 -0.88 -5.38
C GLU A 87 7.96 -1.30 -4.03
N PRO A 88 6.62 -1.39 -3.91
CA PRO A 88 6.02 -1.92 -2.71
C PRO A 88 6.27 -3.43 -2.59
N GLN A 89 6.60 -3.86 -1.38
CA GLN A 89 6.55 -5.25 -0.98
C GLN A 89 5.09 -5.66 -0.85
N PHE A 90 4.75 -6.78 -1.50
CA PHE A 90 3.43 -7.40 -1.39
C PHE A 90 3.59 -8.85 -0.93
N TYR A 91 2.82 -9.26 0.08
CA TYR A 91 2.82 -10.63 0.57
C TYR A 91 1.47 -11.31 0.29
N PRO A 92 1.31 -11.99 -0.86
CA PRO A 92 0.05 -12.59 -1.28
C PRO A 92 -0.61 -13.52 -0.25
N PRO A 93 0.13 -14.29 0.57
CA PRO A 93 -0.49 -15.18 1.55
C PRO A 93 -1.39 -14.47 2.60
N HIS A 94 -1.27 -13.16 2.78
CA HIS A 94 -2.21 -12.40 3.62
C HIS A 94 -3.64 -12.35 3.05
N HIS A 95 -3.80 -12.54 1.73
CA HIS A 95 -5.06 -12.36 1.00
C HIS A 95 -5.59 -13.66 0.38
N SER A 96 -4.90 -14.79 0.65
CA SER A 96 -5.25 -16.11 0.11
C SER A 96 -6.70 -16.47 0.41
N GLY A 97 -7.43 -16.86 -0.64
CA GLY A 97 -8.83 -17.26 -0.53
C GLY A 97 -9.84 -16.11 -0.57
N MET A 98 -9.37 -14.85 -0.54
CA MET A 98 -10.22 -13.65 -0.70
C MET A 98 -9.98 -12.97 -2.05
N ILE A 99 -8.71 -12.77 -2.42
CA ILE A 99 -8.29 -12.02 -3.61
C ILE A 99 -7.58 -12.96 -4.60
N GLY A 100 -8.20 -14.12 -4.84
CA GLY A 100 -7.67 -15.16 -5.74
C GLY A 100 -6.43 -15.89 -5.21
N SER A 101 -5.74 -16.57 -6.12
CA SER A 101 -4.47 -17.25 -5.84
C SER A 101 -3.32 -16.24 -5.65
N PRO A 102 -2.19 -16.66 -5.05
CA PRO A 102 -0.99 -15.82 -4.96
C PRO A 102 -0.54 -15.25 -6.32
N ALA A 103 -0.58 -16.05 -7.37
CA ALA A 103 -0.19 -15.61 -8.71
C ALA A 103 -1.16 -14.57 -9.30
N GLU A 104 -2.45 -14.71 -9.04
CA GLU A 104 -3.48 -13.76 -9.52
C GLU A 104 -3.40 -12.43 -8.78
N SER A 105 -3.31 -12.46 -7.44
CA SER A 105 -3.16 -11.23 -6.65
C SER A 105 -1.85 -10.50 -6.94
N THR A 106 -0.72 -11.21 -7.10
CA THR A 106 0.54 -10.56 -7.52
C THR A 106 0.41 -9.91 -8.91
N ARG A 107 -0.24 -10.59 -9.87
CA ARG A 107 -0.49 -10.01 -11.20
C ARG A 107 -1.37 -8.77 -11.12
N LEU A 108 -2.44 -8.82 -10.33
CA LEU A 108 -3.33 -7.69 -10.10
C LEU A 108 -2.58 -6.46 -9.55
N VAL A 109 -1.78 -6.64 -8.50
CA VAL A 109 -0.97 -5.56 -7.91
C VAL A 109 0.00 -4.99 -8.95
N ALA A 110 0.67 -5.85 -9.73
CA ALA A 110 1.62 -5.41 -10.74
C ALA A 110 0.95 -4.62 -11.87
N GLU A 111 -0.23 -5.04 -12.32
CA GLU A 111 -1.00 -4.37 -13.37
C GLU A 111 -1.59 -3.03 -12.89
N ALA A 112 -2.23 -3.02 -11.72
CA ALA A 112 -2.76 -1.82 -11.10
C ALA A 112 -1.66 -0.77 -10.86
N GLY A 113 -0.51 -1.21 -10.36
CA GLY A 113 0.63 -0.33 -10.09
C GLY A 113 1.23 0.26 -11.35
N ARG A 114 1.43 -0.54 -12.41
CA ARG A 114 1.88 -0.02 -13.71
C ARG A 114 0.89 0.96 -14.32
N ALA A 115 -0.41 0.70 -14.22
CA ALA A 115 -1.43 1.60 -14.75
C ALA A 115 -1.41 2.96 -14.03
N ALA A 116 -1.44 2.96 -12.69
CA ALA A 116 -1.37 4.18 -11.89
C ALA A 116 -0.06 4.95 -12.12
N ALA A 117 1.07 4.24 -12.19
CA ALA A 117 2.38 4.87 -12.39
C ALA A 117 2.50 5.50 -13.78
N ALA A 118 1.92 4.89 -14.82
CA ALA A 118 1.86 5.45 -16.16
C ALA A 118 1.03 6.75 -16.20
N GLU A 119 -0.12 6.79 -15.51
CA GLU A 119 -0.95 8.00 -15.37
C GLU A 119 -0.18 9.15 -14.68
N LEU A 120 0.67 8.82 -13.72
CA LEU A 120 1.39 9.79 -12.87
C LEU A 120 2.82 10.12 -13.34
N GLY A 121 3.31 9.46 -14.39
CA GLY A 121 4.64 9.69 -14.95
C GLY A 121 5.79 9.20 -14.06
N ILE A 122 5.56 8.17 -13.24
CA ILE A 122 6.60 7.52 -12.42
C ILE A 122 6.77 6.05 -12.83
N GLY A 123 7.81 5.38 -12.34
CA GLY A 123 7.98 3.94 -12.53
C GLY A 123 7.48 3.10 -11.36
N PHE A 124 7.16 1.84 -11.64
CA PHE A 124 6.61 0.89 -10.67
C PHE A 124 7.21 -0.51 -10.85
N GLY A 125 7.57 -1.14 -9.74
CA GLY A 125 7.96 -2.55 -9.66
C GLY A 125 7.37 -3.23 -8.42
N LEU A 126 7.75 -4.48 -8.15
CA LEU A 126 7.43 -5.19 -6.92
C LEU A 126 8.72 -5.76 -6.32
N MET A 127 8.83 -5.67 -4.99
CA MET A 127 9.88 -6.31 -4.20
C MET A 127 9.51 -7.74 -3.83
#